data_AF-A0A7L0VVK2-F1
#
_entry.id   AF-A0A7L0VVK2-F1
#
_cell.length_a   1.000
_cell.length_b   1.000
_cell.length_c   1.000
_cell.angle_alpha   90.00
_cell.angle_beta   90.00
_cell.angle_gamma   90.00
#
_symmetry.space_group_name_H-M   'P 1'
#
loop_
_entity.id
_entity.type
_entity.pdbx_description
1 polymer ?
#
loop_
_entity_poly.entity_id
_entity_poly.type
_entity_poly.pdbx_seq_one_letter_code
_entity_poly.pdbx_strand_id
1 'polypeptide(L)' 'AYGCGQPAVPPQLGSRVVGGEDAVAHSWPWQISLQYSRSGSWYHTCGGTLIAPQWVLTAAHCI' A
#
# COMPACT_ATOMS: atom_id res chain seq x y z
N ALA A 1 10.46 19.42 -1.96
CA ALA A 1 9.07 19.11 -1.58
C ALA A 1 8.81 17.64 -1.91
N TYR A 2 8.23 16.86 -1.00
CA TYR A 2 7.85 15.48 -1.28
C TYR A 2 6.59 15.51 -2.16
N GLY A 3 6.76 15.41 -3.48
CA GLY A 3 5.65 15.35 -4.43
C GLY A 3 4.91 14.00 -4.39
N CYS A 4 3.68 13.95 -4.88
CA CYS A 4 2.95 12.69 -5.06
C CYS A 4 3.58 11.83 -6.18
N GLY A 5 3.46 10.51 -6.09
CA GLY A 5 3.93 9.58 -7.12
C GLY A 5 5.46 9.46 -7.27
N GLN A 6 6.23 10.10 -6.40
CA GLN A 6 7.69 10.06 -6.40
C GLN A 6 8.19 9.42 -5.09
N PRO A 7 8.52 8.11 -5.10
CA PRO A 7 8.99 7.45 -3.90
C PRO A 7 10.43 7.84 -3.57
N ALA A 8 10.73 8.03 -2.28
CA ALA A 8 12.10 8.29 -1.82
C ALA A 8 13.01 7.07 -1.97
N VAL A 9 12.43 5.87 -1.90
CA VAL A 9 13.10 4.59 -2.19
C VAL A 9 12.59 4.10 -3.55
N PRO A 10 13.44 3.98 -4.58
CA PRO A 10 12.98 3.51 -5.88
C PRO A 10 12.54 2.04 -5.82
N PRO A 11 11.45 1.63 -6.51
CA PRO A 11 11.11 0.23 -6.64
C PRO A 11 12.17 -0.49 -7.47
N GLN A 12 12.46 -1.74 -7.09
CA GLN A 12 13.15 -2.66 -7.99
C GLN A 12 12.13 -3.15 -9.01
N LEU A 13 12.37 -2.83 -10.28
CA LEU A 13 11.55 -3.29 -11.38
C LEU A 13 12.28 -4.47 -12.02
N GLY A 14 12.13 -5.66 -11.43
CA GLY A 14 12.67 -6.90 -11.96
C GLY A 14 11.95 -7.39 -13.23
N SER A 15 12.55 -8.35 -13.96
CA SER A 15 11.96 -9.01 -15.13
C SER A 15 11.67 -10.50 -14.88
N ARG A 16 10.45 -10.91 -15.27
CA ARG A 16 9.91 -12.29 -15.41
C ARG A 16 9.78 -13.12 -14.12
N VAL A 17 8.86 -12.75 -13.23
CA VAL A 17 8.54 -13.56 -12.04
C VAL A 17 7.13 -14.17 -12.11
N VAL A 18 7.07 -15.51 -12.11
CA VAL A 18 5.84 -16.25 -11.79
C VAL A 18 5.69 -16.22 -10.27
N GLY A 19 4.68 -15.49 -9.76
CA GLY A 19 4.43 -15.32 -8.33
C GLY A 19 4.84 -13.96 -7.74
N GLY A 20 5.55 -13.11 -8.50
CA GLY A 20 6.02 -11.79 -8.03
C GLY A 20 7.21 -11.84 -7.07
N GLU A 21 7.62 -10.68 -6.58
CA GLU A 21 8.72 -10.51 -5.62
C GLU A 21 8.29 -9.65 -4.43
N ASP A 22 8.92 -9.84 -3.28
CA ASP A 22 8.72 -8.95 -2.13
C ASP A 22 9.20 -7.54 -2.49
N ALA A 23 8.35 -6.55 -2.26
CA ALA A 23 8.68 -5.17 -2.57
C ALA A 23 9.81 -4.66 -1.66
N VAL A 24 10.72 -3.85 -2.23
CA VAL A 24 11.68 -3.09 -1.42
C VAL A 24 10.90 -2.24 -0.42
N ALA A 25 11.27 -2.32 0.86
CA ALA A 25 10.59 -1.58 1.91
C ALA A 25 10.46 -0.09 1.56
N HIS A 26 9.24 0.44 1.69
CA HIS A 26 8.90 1.84 1.40
C HIS A 26 8.98 2.30 -0.07
N SER A 27 9.21 1.38 -1.02
CA SER A 27 9.25 1.73 -2.45
C SER A 27 7.89 2.08 -3.07
N TRP A 28 6.80 1.73 -2.37
CA TRP A 28 5.42 2.07 -2.71
C TRP A 28 4.77 2.83 -1.53
N PRO A 29 5.18 4.08 -1.25
CA PRO A 29 4.82 4.77 -0.01
C PRO A 29 3.33 5.12 0.11
N TRP A 30 2.58 5.03 -0.98
CA TRP A 30 1.14 5.21 -1.00
C TRP A 30 0.36 3.94 -0.65
N GLN A 31 1.00 2.77 -0.57
CA GLN A 31 0.35 1.52 -0.18
C GLN A 31 -0.09 1.58 1.29
N ILE A 32 -1.37 1.32 1.54
CA ILE A 32 -1.90 1.18 2.91
C ILE A 32 -2.45 -0.22 3.16
N SER A 33 -2.58 -0.58 4.44
CA SER A 33 -3.26 -1.77 4.91
C SER A 33 -4.53 -1.35 5.63
N LEU A 34 -5.70 -1.60 5.02
CA LEU A 34 -6.99 -1.41 5.66
C LEU A 34 -7.21 -2.57 6.64
N GLN A 35 -7.45 -2.23 7.90
CA GLN A 35 -7.58 -3.20 8.98
C GLN A 35 -8.87 -3.00 9.75
N TYR A 36 -9.46 -4.10 10.22
CA TYR A 36 -10.57 -4.07 11.17
C TYR A 36 -10.10 -4.61 12.53
N SER A 37 -10.70 -4.09 13.60
CA SER A 37 -10.44 -4.56 14.95
C SER A 37 -11.42 -5.68 15.31
N ARG A 38 -10.90 -6.78 15.86
CA ARG A 38 -11.70 -7.88 16.40
C ARG A 38 -10.99 -8.47 17.62
N SER A 39 -11.70 -8.59 18.73
CA SER A 39 -11.19 -9.22 19.97
C SER A 39 -9.86 -8.63 20.48
N GLY A 40 -9.66 -7.32 20.34
CA GLY A 40 -8.42 -6.64 20.78
C GLY A 40 -7.25 -6.70 19.80
N SER A 41 -7.42 -7.36 18.64
CA SER A 41 -6.40 -7.48 17.59
C SER A 41 -6.84 -6.80 16.30
N TRP A 42 -5.88 -6.36 15.50
CA TRP A 42 -6.11 -5.78 14.17
C TRP A 42 -5.84 -6.81 13.07
N TYR A 43 -6.71 -6.87 12.07
CA TYR A 43 -6.62 -7.82 10.97
C TYR A 43 -6.71 -7.09 9.64
N HIS A 44 -5.78 -7.40 8.74
CA HIS A 44 -5.82 -6.92 7.35
C HIS A 44 -7.07 -7.46 6.64
N THR A 45 -7.72 -6.59 5.87
CA THR A 45 -8.86 -6.98 5.03
C THR A 45 -8.69 -6.56 3.57
N CYS A 46 -8.11 -5.39 3.33
CA CYS A 46 -7.96 -4.84 1.98
C CYS A 46 -6.75 -3.91 1.89
N GLY A 47 -6.35 -3.59 0.66
CA GLY A 47 -5.42 -2.50 0.36
C GLY A 47 -6.13 -1.15 0.17
N GLY A 48 -5.34 -0.14 -0.16
CA GLY A 48 -5.78 1.17 -0.60
C GLY A 48 -4.60 2.03 -1.05
N THR A 49 -4.89 3.24 -1.50
CA THR A 49 -3.89 4.21 -1.96
C THR A 49 -4.06 5.53 -1.23
N LEU A 50 -3.01 6.01 -0.56
CA LEU A 50 -2.97 7.37 -0.02
C LEU A 50 -2.87 8.37 -1.17
N ILE A 51 -3.94 9.13 -1.42
CA ILE A 51 -4.05 10.08 -2.55
C ILE A 51 -3.83 11.54 -2.11
N ALA A 52 -4.00 11.82 -0.82
CA ALA A 52 -3.69 13.08 -0.15
C ALA A 52 -3.42 12.81 1.34
N PRO A 53 -2.85 13.74 2.12
CA PRO A 53 -2.38 13.48 3.48
C PRO A 53 -3.37 12.83 4.45
N GLN A 54 -4.67 12.96 4.20
CA GLN A 54 -5.75 12.40 5.02
C GLN A 54 -6.80 11.64 4.21
N TRP A 55 -6.51 11.31 2.94
CA TRP A 55 -7.46 10.68 2.03
C TRP A 55 -6.90 9.39 1.45
N VAL A 56 -7.63 8.30 1.67
CA VAL A 56 -7.33 6.98 1.12
C VAL A 56 -8.42 6.61 0.12
N LEU A 57 -8.02 6.17 -1.07
CA LEU A 57 -8.88 5.53 -2.04
C LEU A 57 -8.83 4.02 -1.84
N THR A 58 -9.99 3.35 -1.85
CA THR A 58 -10.11 1.88 -1.76
C THR A 58 -11.31 1.38 -2.57
N ALA A 59 -11.50 0.08 -2.66
CA ALA A 59 -12.64 -0.53 -3.34
C ALA A 59 -13.89 -0.53 -2.46
N ALA A 60 -15.07 -0.27 -3.06
CA ALA A 60 -16.32 -0.22 -2.31
C ALA A 60 -16.69 -1.56 -1.64
N HIS A 61 -16.28 -2.71 -2.20
CA HIS A 61 -16.56 -4.03 -1.61
C HIS A 61 -15.76 -4.32 -0.32
N CYS A 62 -14.80 -3.46 0.04
CA CYS A 62 -14.01 -3.59 1.25
C CYS A 62 -14.71 -3.02 2.50
N ILE A 63 -15.90 -2.42 2.33
CA ILE A 63 -16.68 -1.72 3.37
C ILE A 63 -17.98 -2.48 3.66
#